data_AF-A0A820DFP1-F1
#
_entry.id   AF-A0A820DFP1-F1
#
_cell.length_a   1.000
_cell.length_b   1.000
_cell.length_c   1.000
_cell.angle_alpha   90.00
_cell.angle_beta   90.00
_cell.angle_gamma   90.00
#
_symmetry.space_group_name_H-M   'P 1'
#
loop_
_entity.id
_entity.type
_entity.pdbx_description
1 polymer ?
#
loop_
_entity_poly.entity_id
_entity_poly.type
_entity_poly.pdbx_seq_one_letter_code
_entity_poly.pdbx_strand_id
1 'polypeptide(L)'
;CYASYLVMLLWKPVPSQAYVLFILAGMLGIASAIWDPIEAALYGILFVGQEEAAYSNLWLGQNIGYFVVYIYGPSMLTQTAIILQIIYLTIALLGYFAVEILLYKKNRRQLLLTDNHINVASIF
;
A
#
# COMPACT_ATOMS: atom_id res chain seq x y z
N CYS A 1 11.37 -4.35 -0.29
CA CYS A 1 11.13 -3.09 -1.03
C CYS A 1 11.93 -1.90 -0.53
N TYR A 2 11.77 -1.42 0.71
CA TYR A 2 12.46 -0.19 1.14
C TYR A 2 14.00 -0.32 1.06
N ALA A 3 14.55 -1.44 1.54
CA ALA A 3 15.98 -1.72 1.49
C ALA A 3 16.55 -1.77 0.05
N SER A 4 15.81 -2.33 -0.92
CA SER A 4 16.27 -2.40 -2.32
C SER A 4 16.33 -1.02 -2.98
N TYR A 5 15.38 -0.13 -2.68
CA TYR A 5 15.44 1.26 -3.15
C TYR A 5 16.56 2.07 -2.50
N LEU A 6 16.85 1.84 -1.20
CA LEU A 6 18.01 2.43 -0.53
C LEU A 6 19.33 1.96 -1.14
N VAL A 7 19.45 0.66 -1.45
CA VAL A 7 20.63 0.11 -2.13
C VAL A 7 20.80 0.74 -3.51
N MET A 8 19.72 0.90 -4.28
CA MET A 8 19.76 1.58 -5.59
C MET A 8 20.14 3.06 -5.49
N LEU A 9 19.88 3.72 -4.35
CA LEU A 9 20.22 5.13 -4.15
C LEU A 9 21.69 5.32 -3.74
N LEU A 10 22.27 4.35 -3.02
CA LEU A 10 23.66 4.38 -2.56
C LEU A 10 24.63 3.78 -3.59
N TRP A 11 24.17 2.87 -4.44
CA TRP A 11 25.00 2.16 -5.41
C TRP A 11 25.03 2.88 -6.75
N LYS A 12 26.24 3.18 -7.25
CA LYS A 12 26.44 3.71 -8.61
C LYS A 12 26.56 2.55 -9.60
N PRO A 13 25.78 2.53 -10.70
CA PRO A 13 25.84 1.44 -11.66
C PRO A 13 27.18 1.40 -12.38
N VAL A 14 27.91 0.30 -12.19
CA VAL A 14 29.13 -0.03 -12.94
C VAL A 14 28.79 -1.15 -13.93
N PRO A 15 29.15 -1.06 -15.23
CA PRO A 15 28.78 -2.06 -16.25
C PRO A 15 29.19 -3.50 -15.91
N SER A 16 30.27 -3.68 -15.15
CA SER A 16 30.78 -4.98 -14.70
C SER A 16 29.84 -5.71 -13.71
N GLN A 17 28.92 -5.00 -13.07
CA GLN A 17 28.06 -5.51 -11.98
C GLN A 17 26.57 -5.60 -12.36
N ALA A 18 26.27 -5.85 -13.65
CA ALA A 18 24.90 -5.95 -14.14
C ALA A 18 24.03 -6.99 -13.41
N TYR A 19 24.64 -8.06 -12.87
CA TYR A 19 23.95 -9.10 -12.08
C TYR A 19 23.21 -8.53 -10.86
N VAL A 20 23.71 -7.46 -10.24
CA VAL A 20 23.09 -6.81 -9.07
C VAL A 20 21.72 -6.23 -9.45
N LEU A 21 21.59 -5.67 -10.65
CA LEU A 21 20.32 -5.14 -11.14
C LEU A 21 19.27 -6.24 -11.33
N PHE A 22 19.66 -7.41 -11.84
CA PHE A 22 18.74 -8.53 -12.01
C PHE A 22 18.24 -9.09 -10.67
N ILE A 23 19.11 -9.19 -9.67
CA ILE A 23 18.72 -9.62 -8.32
C ILE A 23 17.75 -8.61 -7.70
N LEU A 24 18.07 -7.31 -7.79
CA LEU A 24 17.20 -6.24 -7.29
C LEU A 24 15.85 -6.22 -8.01
N ALA A 25 15.83 -6.36 -9.34
CA ALA A 25 14.60 -6.46 -10.11
C ALA A 25 13.76 -7.69 -9.73
N GLY A 26 14.40 -8.84 -9.50
CA GLY A 26 13.72 -10.04 -9.01
C GLY A 26 13.11 -9.84 -7.62
N MET A 27 13.84 -9.23 -6.69
CA MET A 27 13.33 -8.92 -5.35
C MET A 27 12.16 -7.92 -5.39
N LEU A 28 12.26 -6.90 -6.24
CA LEU A 28 11.18 -5.93 -6.45
C LEU A 28 9.95 -6.61 -7.05
N GLY A 29 10.12 -7.46 -8.07
CA GLY A 29 9.03 -8.20 -8.69
C GLY A 29 8.31 -9.13 -7.71
N ILE A 30 9.06 -9.88 -6.88
CA ILE A 30 8.47 -10.74 -5.83
C ILE A 30 7.67 -9.90 -4.84
N ALA A 31 8.21 -8.76 -4.42
CA ALA A 31 7.52 -7.91 -3.46
C ALA A 31 6.23 -7.31 -4.03
N SER A 32 6.21 -6.85 -5.28
CA SER A 32 4.99 -6.40 -5.96
C SER A 32 3.96 -7.52 -6.11
N ALA A 33 4.40 -8.71 -6.52
CA ALA A 33 3.53 -9.87 -6.66
C ALA A 33 2.85 -10.30 -5.35
N ILE A 34 3.52 -10.08 -4.21
CA ILE A 34 2.93 -10.33 -2.88
C ILE A 34 1.97 -9.22 -2.48
N TRP A 35 2.32 -7.96 -2.76
CA TRP A 35 1.60 -6.80 -2.26
C TRP A 35 0.27 -6.56 -2.99
N ASP A 36 0.25 -6.65 -4.32
CA ASP A 36 -0.95 -6.31 -5.11
C ASP A 36 -2.17 -7.18 -4.74
N PRO A 37 -2.06 -8.51 -4.54
CA PRO A 37 -3.17 -9.33 -4.09
C PRO A 37 -3.61 -9.04 -2.64
N ILE A 38 -2.68 -8.63 -1.77
CA ILE A 38 -3.01 -8.27 -0.37
C ILE A 38 -3.88 -7.01 -0.34
N GLU A 39 -3.56 -5.99 -1.14
CA GLU A 39 -4.38 -4.78 -1.23
C GLU A 39 -5.80 -5.11 -1.71
N ALA A 40 -5.93 -5.88 -2.79
CA ALA A 40 -7.22 -6.28 -3.32
C ALA A 40 -8.05 -7.06 -2.29
N ALA A 41 -7.42 -8.00 -1.56
CA ALA A 41 -8.07 -8.78 -0.51
C ALA A 41 -8.52 -7.90 0.67
N LEU A 42 -7.70 -6.93 1.08
CA LEU A 42 -8.02 -6.01 2.17
C LEU A 42 -9.27 -5.17 1.85
N TYR A 43 -9.38 -4.66 0.62
CA TYR A 43 -10.55 -3.91 0.17
C TYR A 43 -11.82 -4.78 0.11
N GLY A 44 -11.69 -6.06 -0.26
CA GLY A 44 -12.80 -7.03 -0.20
C GLY A 44 -13.32 -7.22 1.22
N ILE A 45 -12.44 -7.34 2.22
CA ILE A 45 -12.83 -7.52 3.63
C ILE A 45 -13.42 -6.22 4.21
N LEU A 46 -12.94 -5.05 3.79
CA LEU A 46 -13.35 -3.76 4.37
C LEU A 46 -14.76 -3.32 3.93
N PHE A 47 -15.20 -3.70 2.73
CA PHE A 47 -16.46 -3.25 2.11
C PHE A 47 -17.40 -4.40 1.70
N VAL A 48 -17.74 -5.26 2.65
CA VAL A 48 -18.67 -6.39 2.43
C VAL A 48 -20.00 -5.88 1.85
N GLY A 49 -20.38 -6.39 0.67
CA GLY A 49 -21.62 -6.05 -0.04
C GLY A 49 -21.52 -4.87 -1.03
N GLN A 50 -20.40 -4.15 -1.07
CA GLN A 50 -20.11 -3.11 -2.10
C GLN A 50 -18.73 -3.33 -2.74
N GLU A 51 -18.32 -4.60 -2.84
CA GLU A 51 -16.98 -5.01 -3.25
C GLU A 51 -16.63 -4.53 -4.68
N GLU A 52 -17.58 -4.63 -5.61
CA GLU A 52 -17.37 -4.20 -7.01
C GLU A 52 -17.10 -2.70 -7.14
N ALA A 53 -17.81 -1.87 -6.38
CA ALA A 53 -17.62 -0.43 -6.38
C ALA A 53 -16.29 -0.03 -5.70
N ALA A 54 -15.95 -0.70 -4.59
CA ALA A 54 -14.70 -0.48 -3.89
C ALA A 54 -13.49 -0.88 -4.74
N TYR A 55 -13.56 -2.05 -5.41
CA TYR A 55 -12.51 -2.53 -6.31
C TYR A 55 -12.36 -1.62 -7.53
N SER A 56 -13.46 -1.16 -8.12
CA SER A 56 -13.42 -0.23 -9.25
C SER A 56 -12.72 1.08 -8.88
N ASN A 57 -12.98 1.61 -7.68
CA ASN A 57 -12.33 2.84 -7.20
C ASN A 57 -10.84 2.63 -6.86
N LEU A 58 -10.48 1.47 -6.29
CA LEU A 58 -9.08 1.08 -6.04
C LEU A 58 -8.30 1.02 -7.36
N TRP A 59 -8.83 0.27 -8.33
CA TRP A 59 -8.20 0.11 -9.64
C TRP A 59 -8.07 1.46 -10.35
N LEU A 60 -9.12 2.29 -10.32
CA LEU A 60 -9.07 3.63 -10.90
C LEU A 60 -7.98 4.48 -10.27
N GLY A 61 -7.85 4.45 -8.94
CA GLY A 61 -6.77 5.14 -8.21
C GLY A 61 -5.38 4.69 -8.66
N GLN A 62 -5.16 3.37 -8.76
CA GLN A 62 -3.88 2.82 -9.23
C GLN A 62 -3.56 3.23 -10.68
N ASN A 63 -4.55 3.20 -11.58
CA ASN A 63 -4.35 3.59 -12.97
C ASN A 63 -4.06 5.08 -13.15
N ILE A 64 -4.65 5.96 -12.33
CA ILE A 64 -4.30 7.38 -12.32
C ILE A 64 -2.82 7.56 -11.94
N GLY A 65 -2.34 6.81 -10.96
CA GLY A 65 -0.92 6.81 -10.57
C GLY A 65 -0.02 6.43 -11.74
N TYR A 66 -0.32 5.33 -12.43
CA TYR A 66 0.44 4.89 -13.61
C TYR A 66 0.38 5.90 -14.75
N PHE A 67 -0.77 6.53 -14.98
CA PHE A 67 -0.93 7.58 -15.99
C PHE A 67 -0.05 8.80 -15.70
N VAL A 68 -0.02 9.27 -14.45
CA VAL A 68 0.86 10.36 -14.02
C VAL A 68 2.32 10.00 -14.29
N VAL A 69 2.78 8.83 -13.86
CA VAL A 69 4.16 8.39 -14.07
C VAL A 69 4.49 8.26 -15.56
N TYR A 70 3.56 7.79 -16.38
CA TYR A 70 3.75 7.68 -17.82
C TYR A 70 4.00 9.05 -18.48
N ILE A 71 3.26 10.07 -18.10
CA ILE A 71 3.42 11.44 -18.63
C ILE A 71 4.76 12.05 -18.20
N TYR A 72 5.12 11.93 -16.92
CA TYR A 72 6.32 12.56 -16.38
C TYR A 72 7.60 11.74 -16.58
N GLY A 73 7.48 10.44 -16.88
CA GLY A 73 8.58 9.48 -16.97
C GLY A 73 9.72 9.87 -17.91
N PRO A 74 9.48 10.29 -19.16
CA PRO A 74 10.55 10.64 -20.11
C PRO A 74 11.43 11.80 -19.67
N SER A 75 10.89 12.69 -18.84
CA SER A 75 11.58 13.90 -18.36
C SER A 75 12.23 13.72 -16.98
N MET A 76 12.02 12.58 -16.33
CA MET A 76 12.51 12.33 -14.97
C MET A 76 13.92 11.75 -14.95
N LEU A 77 14.80 12.36 -14.16
CA LEU A 77 16.08 11.77 -13.81
C LEU A 77 15.87 10.55 -12.89
N THR A 78 16.71 9.54 -13.03
CA THR A 78 16.65 8.29 -12.25
C THR A 78 16.66 8.52 -10.73
N GLN A 79 17.40 9.53 -10.26
CA GLN A 79 17.43 9.89 -8.84
C GLN A 79 16.07 10.39 -8.33
N THR A 80 15.39 11.24 -9.11
CA THR A 80 14.07 11.76 -8.77
C THR A 80 13.02 10.64 -8.75
N ALA A 81 13.10 9.70 -9.69
CA ALA A 81 12.21 8.54 -9.73
C ALA A 81 12.34 7.66 -8.48
N ILE A 82 13.57 7.41 -7.99
CA ILE A 82 13.80 6.63 -6.77
C ILE A 82 13.26 7.37 -5.53
N ILE A 83 13.44 8.70 -5.45
CA ILE A 83 12.92 9.50 -4.33
C ILE A 83 11.38 9.47 -4.30
N LEU A 84 10.73 9.60 -5.45
CA LEU A 84 9.27 9.51 -5.54
C LEU A 84 8.74 8.15 -5.09
N GLN A 85 9.46 7.08 -5.42
CA GLN A 85 9.10 5.74 -4.96
C GLN A 85 9.22 5.58 -3.44
N ILE A 86 10.23 6.20 -2.83
CA ILE A 86 10.38 6.23 -1.36
C ILE A 86 9.24 7.01 -0.72
N ILE A 87 8.87 8.17 -1.28
CA ILE A 87 7.73 8.97 -0.81
C ILE A 87 6.44 8.16 -0.90
N TYR A 88 6.19 7.48 -2.02
CA TYR A 88 5.04 6.62 -2.21
C TYR A 88 4.95 5.53 -1.12
N LEU A 89 6.06 4.85 -0.82
CA LEU A 89 6.12 3.86 0.26
C LEU A 89 5.81 4.46 1.64
N THR A 90 6.26 5.68 1.93
CA THR A 90 5.94 6.34 3.20
C THR A 90 4.47 6.71 3.31
N ILE A 91 3.83 7.17 2.22
CA ILE A 91 2.40 7.44 2.18
C ILE A 91 1.61 6.14 2.38
N ALA A 92 2.03 5.03 1.75
CA ALA A 92 1.39 3.73 1.91
C ALA A 92 1.44 3.24 3.38
N LEU A 93 2.59 3.40 4.06
CA LEU A 93 2.73 3.08 5.49
C LEU A 93 1.78 3.92 6.37
N LEU A 94 1.69 5.23 6.10
CA LEU A 94 0.75 6.11 6.81
C LEU A 94 -0.70 5.72 6.56
N GLY A 95 -1.04 5.35 5.31
CA GLY A 95 -2.36 4.86 4.95
C GLY A 95 -2.73 3.58 5.70
N TYR A 96 -1.81 2.61 5.76
CA TYR A 96 -2.00 1.38 6.54
C TYR A 96 -2.27 1.69 8.02
N PHE A 97 -1.44 2.54 8.62
CA PHE A 97 -1.60 2.92 10.03
C PHE A 97 -2.93 3.64 10.29
N ALA A 98 -3.38 4.49 9.37
CA ALA A 98 -4.67 5.16 9.46
C ALA A 98 -5.83 4.16 9.41
N VAL A 99 -5.78 3.16 8.53
CA VAL A 99 -6.79 2.10 8.43
C VAL A 99 -6.84 1.27 9.72
N GLU A 100 -5.69 0.92 10.29
CA GLU A 100 -5.61 0.17 11.54
C GLU A 100 -6.25 0.94 12.71
N ILE A 101 -5.99 2.26 12.82
CA ILE A 101 -6.65 3.11 13.82
C ILE A 101 -8.16 3.17 13.61
N LEU A 102 -8.62 3.27 12.35
CA LEU A 102 -10.05 3.31 12.04
C LEU A 102 -10.74 1.99 12.41
N LEU A 103 -10.12 0.85 12.11
CA LEU A 103 -10.61 -0.47 12.50
C LEU A 103 -10.63 -0.65 14.02
N TYR A 104 -9.57 -0.23 14.72
CA TYR A 104 -9.50 -0.25 16.17
C TYR A 104 -10.64 0.56 16.82
N LYS A 105 -10.93 1.75 16.26
CA LYS A 105 -12.06 2.58 16.72
C LYS A 105 -13.42 1.94 16.46
N LYS A 106 -13.61 1.28 15.31
CA LYS A 106 -14.88 0.61 14.95
C LYS A 106 -15.15 -0.58 15.88
N ASN A 107 -14.14 -1.43 16.12
CA ASN A 107 -14.26 -2.58 17.02
C ASN A 107 -14.53 -2.15 18.47
N ARG A 108 -13.86 -1.09 18.94
CA ARG A 108 -14.12 -0.55 20.29
C ARG A 108 -15.53 0.02 20.44
N ARG A 109 -16.09 0.65 19.40
CA ARG A 109 -17.48 1.13 19.42
C ARG A 109 -18.49 -0.02 19.47
N GLN A 110 -18.25 -1.12 18.75
CA GLN A 110 -19.13 -2.29 18.80
C GLN A 110 -19.13 -2.94 20.19
N LEU A 111 -17.98 -3.08 20.84
CA LEU A 111 -17.88 -3.62 22.19
C LEU A 111 -18.65 -2.76 23.22
N LEU A 112 -18.55 -1.44 23.13
CA LEU A 112 -19.29 -0.53 24.01
C LEU A 112 -20.81 -0.61 23.81
N LEU A 113 -21.28 -0.87 22.59
CA LEU A 113 -22.70 -1.06 22.31
C LEU A 113 -23.19 -2.40 22.89
N THR A 114 -22.42 -3.48 22.74
CA THR A 114 -22.74 -4.79 23.32
C THR A 114 -22.77 -4.73 24.86
N ASP A 115 -21.79 -4.11 25.51
CA ASP A 115 -21.80 -3.92 26.96
C ASP A 115 -23.00 -3.10 27.43
N ASN A 116 -23.34 -2.03 26.70
CA ASN A 116 -24.51 -1.21 27.05
C ASN A 116 -25.81 -2.02 26.95
N HIS A 117 -25.99 -2.84 25.90
CA HIS A 117 -27.16 -3.70 25.74
C HIS A 117 -27.27 -4.79 26.82
N ILE A 118 -26.16 -5.37 27.28
CA ILE A 118 -26.18 -6.33 28.38
C ILE A 118 -26.56 -5.64 29.70
N ASN A 119 -26.02 -4.45 29.94
CA ASN A 119 -26.26 -3.70 31.18
C ASN A 119 -27.72 -3.26 31.31
N VAL A 120 -28.36 -2.75 30.24
CA VAL A 120 -29.81 -2.45 30.28
C VAL A 120 -30.67 -3.71 30.42
N ALA A 121 -30.28 -4.86 29.85
CA ALA A 121 -31.03 -6.10 29.99
C ALA A 121 -30.96 -6.71 31.41
N SER A 122 -29.95 -6.36 32.20
CA SER A 122 -29.80 -6.82 33.60
C SER A 122 -30.51 -5.96 34.65
N ILE A 123 -31.06 -4.81 34.25
CA ILE A 123 -31.77 -3.86 35.12
C ILE A 123 -33.30 -4.06 35.08
N PHE A 124 -33.80 -4.81 34.10
CA PHE A 124 -35.20 -5.27 33.99
C PHE A 124 -35.32 -6.74 34.37
#